data_AF-A0A2S9IIK2-F1
#
_entry.id   AF-A0A2S9IIK2-F1
#
_cell.length_a   1.000
_cell.length_b   1.000
_cell.length_c   1.000
_cell.angle_alpha   90.00
_cell.angle_beta   90.00
_cell.angle_gamma   90.00
#
_symmetry.space_group_name_H-M   'P 1'
#
loop_
_entity.id
_entity.type
_entity.pdbx_description
1 polymer ?
#
loop_
_entity_poly.entity_id
_entity_poly.type
_entity_poly.pdbx_seq_one_letter_code
_entity_poly.pdbx_strand_id
1 'polypeptide(L)'
;ITGDEYGPAQRSHILSADFTYDLMPWLSVGGKYGMRYGQVRERLLDGDRESFSEWYSSSAHLGIIRADLHVVRNWDALFEGRVM
;
A
#
# COMPACT_ATOMS: atom_id res chain seq x y z
N ILE A 1 31.79 -10.99 -5.65
CA ILE A 1 31.12 -10.65 -4.36
C ILE A 1 29.71 -10.24 -4.72
N THR A 2 28.73 -11.07 -4.37
CA THR A 2 27.31 -10.86 -4.69
C THR A 2 26.76 -9.79 -3.75
N GLY A 3 26.12 -8.76 -4.30
CA GLY A 3 25.71 -7.54 -3.59
C GLY A 3 24.61 -7.69 -2.52
N ASP A 4 24.24 -8.92 -2.16
CA ASP A 4 23.11 -9.21 -1.26
C ASP A 4 23.55 -9.65 0.15
N GLU A 5 24.82 -9.96 0.37
CA GLU A 5 25.28 -10.59 1.62
C GLU A 5 25.38 -9.61 2.81
N TYR A 6 25.29 -8.30 2.55
CA TYR A 6 25.49 -7.23 3.56
C TYR A 6 24.38 -6.16 3.59
N GLY A 7 23.24 -6.39 2.94
CA GLY A 7 22.16 -5.40 2.85
C GLY A 7 21.38 -5.17 4.17
N PRO A 8 20.72 -4.00 4.33
CA PRO A 8 19.80 -3.75 5.43
C PRO A 8 18.64 -4.76 5.42
N ALA A 9 18.22 -5.21 6.59
CA ALA A 9 17.11 -6.14 6.68
C ALA A 9 15.80 -5.36 6.70
N GLN A 10 14.92 -5.66 5.74
CA GLN A 10 13.62 -5.04 5.59
C GLN A 10 12.52 -6.11 5.64
N ARG A 11 11.46 -5.85 6.39
CA ARG A 11 10.24 -6.66 6.41
C ARG A 11 9.05 -5.74 6.16
N SER A 12 8.10 -6.17 5.35
CA SER A 12 6.88 -5.40 5.10
C SER A 12 5.66 -6.30 5.12
N HIS A 13 4.66 -5.90 5.89
CA HIS A 13 3.33 -6.50 5.87
C HIS A 13 2.39 -5.52 5.18
N ILE A 14 1.68 -6.02 4.16
CA ILE A 14 0.70 -5.23 3.42
C ILE A 14 -0.65 -5.89 3.66
N LEU A 15 -1.60 -5.09 4.14
CA LEU A 15 -3.00 -5.49 4.25
C LEU A 15 -3.81 -4.56 3.37
N SER A 16 -4.72 -5.12 2.59
CA SER A 16 -5.67 -4.33 1.82
C SER A 16 -7.05 -4.95 1.87
N ALA A 17 -8.06 -4.10 1.99
CA ALA A 17 -9.46 -4.45 1.82
C ALA A 17 -10.02 -3.62 0.68
N ASP A 18 -10.73 -4.27 -0.24
CA ASP A 18 -11.50 -3.64 -1.29
C ASP A 18 -12.97 -4.03 -1.16
N PHE A 19 -13.82 -3.07 -1.48
CA PHE A 19 -15.26 -3.26 -1.48
C PHE A 19 -15.84 -2.51 -2.67
N THR A 20 -16.74 -3.15 -3.39
CA THR A 20 -17.50 -2.54 -4.49
C THR A 20 -18.93 -3.00 -4.38
N TYR A 21 -19.86 -2.07 -4.59
CA TYR A 21 -21.28 -2.31 -4.52
C TYR A 21 -22.00 -1.61 -5.67
N ASP A 22 -22.86 -2.36 -6.36
CA ASP A 22 -23.72 -1.84 -7.39
C ASP A 22 -24.96 -1.22 -6.73
N LEU A 23 -24.92 0.11 -6.55
CA LEU A 23 -26.03 0.86 -5.98
C LEU A 23 -27.24 0.89 -6.92
N MET A 24 -26.98 1.04 -8.22
CA MET A 24 -27.99 1.05 -9.28
C MET A 24 -27.43 0.36 -10.54
N PRO A 25 -28.27 -0.06 -11.49
CA PRO A 25 -27.80 -0.67 -12.75
C PRO A 25 -26.86 0.21 -13.60
N TRP A 26 -26.80 1.50 -13.29
CA TRP A 26 -25.96 2.51 -13.94
C TRP A 26 -24.91 3.12 -13.00
N LEU A 27 -24.87 2.73 -11.72
CA LEU A 27 -23.95 3.30 -10.73
C LEU A 27 -23.37 2.21 -9.84
N SER A 28 -22.06 2.06 -9.90
CA SER A 28 -21.28 1.28 -8.92
C SER A 28 -20.45 2.22 -8.07
N VAL A 29 -20.35 1.93 -6.78
CA VAL A 29 -19.43 2.65 -5.88
C VAL A 29 -18.54 1.67 -5.18
N GLY A 30 -17.31 2.08 -4.94
CA GLY A 30 -16.33 1.24 -4.28
C GLY A 30 -15.36 2.02 -3.44
N GLY A 31 -14.70 1.31 -2.55
CA GLY A 31 -13.63 1.83 -1.73
C GLY A 31 -12.52 0.79 -1.62
N LYS A 32 -11.30 1.28 -1.49
CA LYS A 32 -10.14 0.46 -1.13
C LYS A 32 -9.44 1.10 0.04
N TYR A 33 -9.07 0.30 1.01
CA TYR A 33 -8.20 0.72 2.09
C TYR A 33 -7.00 -0.21 2.17
N GLY A 34 -5.80 0.35 1.99
CA GLY A 34 -4.53 -0.33 2.11
C GLY A 34 -3.73 0.21 3.28
N MET A 35 -3.08 -0.66 4.03
CA MET A 35 -2.06 -0.30 5.01
C MET A 35 -0.81 -1.12 4.74
N ARG A 36 0.34 -0.47 4.84
CA ARG A 36 1.65 -1.12 4.80
C ARG A 36 2.36 -0.83 6.10
N TYR A 37 2.75 -1.87 6.82
CA TYR A 37 3.64 -1.79 7.96
C TYR A 37 5.01 -2.35 7.58
N GLY A 38 5.98 -1.46 7.40
CA GLY A 38 7.38 -1.80 7.13
C GLY A 38 8.23 -1.69 8.39
N GLN A 39 9.21 -2.57 8.53
CA GLN A 39 10.28 -2.46 9.52
C GLN A 39 11.61 -2.55 8.79
N VAL A 40 12.51 -1.61 9.07
CA VAL A 40 13.87 -1.57 8.54
C VAL A 40 14.82 -1.51 9.71
N ARG A 41 15.89 -2.30 9.66
CA ARG A 41 17.03 -2.15 10.58
C ARG A 41 18.29 -1.90 9.76
N GLU A 42 19.09 -0.94 10.21
CA GLU A 42 20.38 -0.65 9.62
C GLU A 42 21.46 -1.44 10.36
N ARG A 43 22.52 -1.84 9.65
CA ARG A 43 23.67 -2.50 10.28
C ARG A 43 24.57 -1.41 10.85
N LEU A 44 24.96 -1.51 12.12
CA LEU A 44 25.88 -0.56 12.74
C LEU A 44 27.31 -0.89 12.28
N LEU A 45 28.08 0.13 11.92
CA LEU A 45 29.45 0.00 11.39
C LEU A 45 30.51 -0.09 12.51
N ASP A 46 30.11 -0.04 13.77
CA ASP A 46 31.02 0.08 14.91
C ASP A 46 31.49 -1.30 15.39
N GLY A 47 32.59 -1.78 14.80
CA GLY A 47 33.42 -2.89 15.30
C GLY A 47 32.84 -4.31 15.22
N ASP A 48 31.54 -4.48 15.47
CA ASP A 48 30.88 -5.78 15.60
C ASP A 48 29.91 -5.98 14.43
N ARG A 49 30.33 -6.79 13.45
CA ARG A 49 29.62 -7.00 12.17
C ARG A 49 28.23 -7.65 12.31
N GLU A 50 27.88 -8.12 13.51
CA GLU A 50 26.56 -8.68 13.85
C GLU A 50 25.63 -7.69 14.58
N SER A 51 26.09 -6.47 14.86
CA SER A 51 25.28 -5.46 15.54
C SER A 51 24.34 -4.73 14.56
N PHE A 52 23.04 -4.75 14.87
CA PHE A 52 21.99 -4.04 14.11
C PHE A 52 21.38 -2.95 14.99
N SER A 53 20.97 -1.84 14.37
CA SER A 53 20.21 -0.78 15.04
C SER A 53 18.84 -1.29 15.51
N GLU A 54 18.18 -0.52 16.37
CA GLU A 54 16.75 -0.72 16.65
C GLU A 54 15.93 -0.71 15.36
N TRP A 55 14.82 -1.45 15.38
CA TRP A 55 13.91 -1.55 14.23
C TRP A 55 13.14 -0.25 14.06
N TYR A 56 13.35 0.43 12.93
CA TYR A 56 12.56 1.57 12.54
C TYR A 56 11.28 1.08 11.84
N SER A 57 10.13 1.42 12.42
CA SER A 57 8.83 1.10 11.81
C SER A 57 8.33 2.25 10.93
N SER A 58 7.82 1.90 9.75
CA SER A 58 7.28 2.81 8.74
C SER A 58 5.90 2.31 8.33
N SER A 59 4.86 3.01 8.78
CA SER A 59 3.47 2.73 8.41
C SER A 59 3.01 3.70 7.32
N ALA A 60 2.43 3.18 6.23
CA ALA A 60 1.78 3.96 5.17
C ALA A 60 0.33 3.51 5.03
N HIS A 61 -0.59 4.46 4.88
CA HIS A 61 -2.02 4.22 4.68
C HIS A 61 -2.45 4.76 3.33
N LEU A 62 -3.33 4.04 2.64
CA LEU A 62 -3.84 4.41 1.32
C LEU A 62 -5.35 4.20 1.33
N GLY A 63 -6.10 5.29 1.24
CA GLY A 63 -7.54 5.27 1.00
C GLY A 63 -7.84 5.56 -0.46
N ILE A 64 -8.74 4.79 -1.07
CA ILE A 64 -9.28 5.07 -2.40
C ILE A 64 -10.79 4.98 -2.31
N ILE A 65 -11.47 5.94 -2.92
CA ILE A 65 -12.92 5.93 -3.13
C ILE A 65 -13.14 6.01 -4.64
N ARG A 66 -14.04 5.18 -5.17
CA ARG A 66 -14.34 5.07 -6.59
C ARG A 66 -15.85 5.15 -6.81
N ALA A 67 -16.26 5.85 -7.86
CA ALA A 67 -17.62 5.84 -8.38
C ALA A 67 -17.59 5.65 -9.89
N ASP A 68 -18.37 4.69 -10.38
CA ASP A 68 -18.46 4.30 -11.78
C ASP A 68 -19.89 4.54 -12.27
N LEU A 69 -20.03 5.41 -13.25
CA LEU A 69 -21.28 5.79 -13.86
C LEU A 69 -21.34 5.21 -15.28
N HIS A 70 -22.33 4.34 -15.52
CA HIS A 70 -22.62 3.75 -16.82
C HIS A 70 -23.91 4.38 -17.38
N VAL A 71 -23.79 5.44 -18.18
CA VAL A 71 -24.93 6.17 -18.76
C VAL A 71 -25.32 5.55 -20.12
N VAL A 72 -26.63 5.48 -20.39
CA VAL A 72 -27.23 4.76 -21.53
C VAL A 72 -26.54 5.04 -22.88
N ARG A 73 -26.12 3.95 -23.54
CA ARG A 73 -25.66 3.81 -24.94
C ARG A 73 -24.51 4.70 -25.41
N ASN A 74 -23.44 4.89 -24.61
CA ASN A 74 -22.03 5.08 -25.05
C ASN A 74 -21.16 5.88 -24.06
N TRP A 75 -21.64 6.20 -22.87
CA TRP A 75 -20.91 7.06 -21.94
C TRP A 75 -20.63 6.36 -20.62
N ASP A 76 -19.35 6.15 -20.36
CA ASP A 76 -18.83 5.70 -19.07
C ASP A 76 -18.05 6.85 -18.43
N ALA A 77 -18.32 7.13 -17.16
CA ALA A 77 -17.58 8.11 -16.38
C ALA A 77 -17.08 7.47 -15.08
N LEU A 78 -15.81 7.71 -14.76
CA LEU A 78 -15.17 7.20 -13.55
C LEU A 78 -14.65 8.37 -12.71
N PHE A 79 -14.94 8.31 -11.42
CA PHE A 79 -14.41 9.25 -10.44
C PHE A 79 -13.60 8.47 -9.40
N GLU A 80 -12.32 8.83 -9.23
CA GLU A 80 -11.43 8.24 -8.23
C GLU A 80 -10.88 9.34 -7.32
N GLY A 81 -11.10 9.19 -6.02
CA GLY A 81 -10.47 10.00 -4.98
C GLY A 81 -9.44 9.16 -4.21
N ARG A 82 -8.23 9.66 -4.04
CA ARG A 82 -7.13 8.97 -3.33
C ARG A 82 -6.69 9.79 -2.12
N VAL A 83 -6.44 9.12 -1.01
CA VAL A 83 -5.92 9.68 0.25
C VAL A 83 -4.68 8.90 0.64
N MET A 84 -3.60 9.60 0.97
CA MET A 84 -2.29 9.04 1.36
C MET A 84 -1.86 9.56 2.73
#